data_AF-A0A965TZ25-F1
#
_entry.id   AF-A0A965TZ25-F1
#
_cell.length_a   1.000
_cell.length_b   1.000
_cell.length_c   1.000
_cell.angle_alpha   90.00
_cell.angle_beta   90.00
_cell.angle_gamma   90.00
#
_symmetry.space_group_name_H-M   'P 1'
#
loop_
_entity.id
_entity.type
_entity.pdbx_description
1 polymer ?
#
loop_
_entity_poly.entity_id
_entity_poly.type
_entity_poly.pdbx_seq_one_letter_code
_entity_poly.pdbx_strand_id
1 'polypeptide(L)'
;MGLDMYIYEGDNEIAYFRKEPAIHDWFEHLAIEKGIEFDSFNGVKVLLEIEDLHRLIDDLANKRLNYDANGFFFGSNKESENSNSWHNHSWHNQIIGIFQKIIDESDEDSELFYDSWW
;
A
#
# COMPACT_ATOMS: atom_id res chain seq x y z
N MET A 1 17.52 -6.94 0.20
CA MET A 1 16.77 -6.11 -0.75
C MET A 1 15.66 -5.45 0.09
N GLY A 2 14.86 -4.51 -0.41
CA GLY A 2 13.88 -3.85 0.46
C GLY A 2 12.60 -3.51 -0.28
N LEU A 3 11.45 -3.81 0.35
CA LEU A 3 10.08 -3.60 -0.12
C LEU A 3 9.89 -2.39 -1.03
N ASP A 4 9.67 -2.71 -2.30
CA ASP A 4 9.31 -1.84 -3.40
C ASP A 4 7.86 -2.18 -3.80
N MET A 5 6.99 -1.18 -3.90
CA MET A 5 5.56 -1.35 -4.18
C MET A 5 5.13 -0.49 -5.35
N TYR A 6 4.22 -1.04 -6.15
CA TYR A 6 3.83 -0.50 -7.43
C TYR A 6 2.31 -0.54 -7.60
N ILE A 7 1.79 0.46 -8.30
CA ILE A 7 0.44 0.43 -8.88
C ILE A 7 0.60 0.52 -10.39
N TYR A 8 -0.03 -0.40 -11.10
CA TYR A 8 -0.08 -0.45 -12.55
C TYR A 8 -1.49 -0.19 -13.06
N GLU A 9 -1.60 0.46 -14.22
CA GLU A 9 -2.80 0.44 -15.06
C GLU A 9 -2.45 -0.31 -16.35
N GLY A 10 -3.01 -1.51 -16.52
CA GLY A 10 -2.53 -2.45 -17.53
C GLY A 10 -1.04 -2.78 -17.35
N ASP A 11 -0.22 -2.45 -18.35
CA ASP A 11 1.25 -2.63 -18.32
C ASP A 11 2.01 -1.35 -17.89
N ASN A 12 1.30 -0.24 -17.63
CA ASN A 12 1.92 1.05 -17.30
C ASN A 12 2.05 1.21 -15.79
N GLU A 13 3.26 1.47 -15.28
CA GLU A 13 3.47 1.87 -13.90
C GLU A 13 2.96 3.30 -13.68
N ILE A 14 1.95 3.47 -12.83
CA ILE A 14 1.35 4.78 -12.54
C ILE A 14 1.73 5.31 -11.16
N ALA A 15 2.12 4.44 -10.24
CA ALA A 15 2.67 4.85 -8.95
C ALA A 15 3.72 3.86 -8.43
N TYR A 16 4.71 4.42 -7.72
CA TYR A 16 5.74 3.67 -7.02
C TYR A 16 5.98 4.30 -5.65
N PHE A 17 6.05 3.46 -4.63
CA PHE A 17 6.40 3.89 -3.27
C PHE A 17 7.15 2.76 -2.56
N ARG A 18 8.06 3.16 -1.66
CA ARG A 18 9.07 2.25 -1.08
C ARG A 18 9.02 2.30 0.43
N LYS A 19 9.19 1.14 1.08
CA LYS A 19 9.29 0.99 2.54
C LYS A 19 8.05 1.45 3.33
N GLU A 20 6.85 1.17 2.83
CA GLU A 20 5.61 1.38 3.59
C GLU A 20 4.97 0.05 4.02
N PRO A 21 5.46 -0.57 5.12
CA PRO A 21 5.00 -1.89 5.54
C PRO A 21 3.52 -1.89 5.95
N ALA A 22 3.02 -0.79 6.50
CA ALA A 22 1.62 -0.66 6.90
C ALA A 22 0.66 -0.66 5.70
N ILE A 23 1.09 -0.11 4.55
CA ILE A 23 0.31 -0.12 3.31
C ILE A 23 0.38 -1.50 2.67
N HIS A 24 1.56 -2.14 2.70
CA HIS A 24 1.73 -3.51 2.22
C HIS A 24 0.86 -4.51 2.99
N ASP A 25 0.83 -4.41 4.33
CA ASP A 25 -0.06 -5.19 5.21
C ASP A 25 -1.54 -4.96 4.88
N TRP A 26 -1.92 -3.73 4.55
CA TRP A 26 -3.28 -3.42 4.11
C TRP A 26 -3.64 -4.14 2.79
N PHE A 27 -2.73 -4.16 1.81
CA PHE A 27 -2.95 -4.89 0.55
C PHE A 27 -2.92 -6.41 0.74
N GLU A 28 -2.16 -6.93 1.70
CA GLU A 28 -2.18 -8.36 2.05
C GLU A 28 -3.56 -8.77 2.57
N HIS A 29 -4.14 -7.97 3.46
CA HIS A 29 -5.50 -8.17 3.94
C HIS A 29 -6.53 -8.07 2.81
N LEU A 30 -6.39 -7.10 1.90
CA LEU A 30 -7.26 -7.00 0.72
C LEU A 30 -7.18 -8.27 -0.15
N ALA A 31 -5.96 -8.79 -0.39
CA ALA A 31 -5.78 -10.00 -1.17
C ALA A 31 -6.47 -11.21 -0.53
N ILE A 32 -6.39 -11.34 0.81
CA ILE A 32 -7.10 -12.35 1.57
C ILE A 32 -8.62 -12.15 1.48
N GLU A 33 -9.13 -10.93 1.60
CA GLU A 33 -10.56 -10.60 1.43
C GLU A 33 -11.07 -11.00 0.04
N LYS A 34 -10.25 -10.81 -1.00
CA LYS A 34 -10.54 -11.19 -2.39
C LYS A 34 -10.32 -12.69 -2.66
N GLY A 35 -9.88 -13.47 -1.68
CA GLY A 35 -9.68 -14.91 -1.81
C GLY A 35 -8.47 -15.30 -2.67
N ILE A 36 -7.46 -14.44 -2.78
CA ILE A 36 -6.23 -14.73 -3.50
C ILE A 36 -5.37 -15.65 -2.63
N GLU A 37 -4.99 -16.81 -3.17
CA GLU A 37 -4.11 -17.77 -2.49
C GLU A 37 -2.63 -17.44 -2.78
N PHE A 38 -1.81 -17.35 -1.74
CA PHE A 38 -0.36 -17.15 -1.84
C PHE A 38 0.37 -17.76 -0.65
N ASP A 39 1.57 -18.30 -0.87
CA ASP A 39 2.44 -18.80 0.21
C ASP A 39 3.13 -17.66 0.97
N SER A 40 3.41 -16.56 0.25
CA SER A 40 3.98 -15.32 0.78
C SER A 40 3.50 -14.15 -0.06
N PHE A 41 3.19 -13.01 0.58
CA PHE A 41 2.73 -11.82 -0.13
C PHE A 41 3.89 -11.04 -0.78
N ASN A 42 4.47 -11.61 -1.84
CA ASN A 42 5.55 -11.06 -2.64
C ASN A 42 5.35 -11.44 -4.11
N GLY A 43 5.35 -10.46 -5.02
CA GLY A 43 5.03 -10.66 -6.43
C GLY A 43 3.56 -11.05 -6.66
N VAL A 44 2.70 -10.84 -5.65
CA VAL A 44 1.27 -11.17 -5.71
C VAL A 44 0.53 -9.98 -6.28
N LYS A 45 0.01 -10.15 -7.49
CA LYS A 45 -0.82 -9.14 -8.15
C LYS A 45 -2.22 -9.11 -7.54
N VAL A 46 -2.66 -7.93 -7.12
CA VAL A 46 -4.01 -7.70 -6.58
C VAL A 46 -4.75 -6.73 -7.49
N LEU A 47 -5.87 -7.17 -8.07
CA LEU A 47 -6.77 -6.29 -8.83
C LEU A 47 -7.47 -5.34 -7.86
N LEU A 48 -7.36 -4.04 -8.13
CA LEU A 48 -7.91 -2.97 -7.31
C LEU A 48 -9.19 -2.43 -7.94
N GLU A 49 -10.22 -2.31 -7.12
CA GLU A 49 -11.40 -1.52 -7.44
C GLU A 49 -11.19 -0.08 -6.93
N ILE A 50 -11.88 0.89 -7.53
CA ILE A 50 -11.81 2.29 -7.07
C ILE A 50 -12.26 2.41 -5.60
N GLU A 51 -13.23 1.59 -5.21
CA GLU A 51 -13.70 1.45 -3.82
C GLU A 51 -12.60 1.00 -2.86
N ASP A 52 -11.69 0.12 -3.29
CA ASP A 52 -10.56 -0.32 -2.46
C ASP A 52 -9.61 0.85 -2.18
N LEU A 53 -9.33 1.68 -3.19
CA LEU A 53 -8.49 2.87 -3.03
C LEU A 53 -9.15 3.90 -2.10
N HIS A 54 -10.47 4.09 -2.19
CA HIS A 54 -11.22 4.92 -1.25
C HIS A 54 -11.14 4.39 0.20
N ARG A 55 -11.27 3.07 0.39
CA ARG A 55 -11.11 2.43 1.71
C ARG A 55 -9.71 2.68 2.28
N LEU A 56 -8.67 2.49 1.47
CA LEU A 56 -7.29 2.75 1.87
C LEU A 56 -7.08 4.22 2.28
N ILE A 57 -7.59 5.18 1.50
CA ILE A 57 -7.51 6.60 1.83
C ILE A 57 -8.21 6.91 3.16
N ASP A 58 -9.40 6.35 3.39
CA ASP A 58 -10.12 6.56 4.64
C ASP A 58 -9.37 5.95 5.84
N ASP A 59 -8.80 4.75 5.68
CA ASP A 59 -7.99 4.11 6.72
C ASP A 59 -6.70 4.90 7.01
N LEU A 60 -6.04 5.45 5.99
CA LEU A 60 -4.89 6.34 6.15
C LEU A 60 -5.27 7.64 6.88
N ALA A 61 -6.35 8.29 6.47
CA ALA A 61 -6.80 9.55 7.04
C ALA A 61 -7.18 9.40 8.53
N ASN A 62 -7.76 8.26 8.90
CA ASN A 62 -8.16 7.94 10.26
C ASN A 62 -7.11 7.16 11.07
N LYS A 63 -5.91 6.93 10.50
CA LYS A 63 -4.81 6.19 11.13
C LYS A 63 -5.19 4.79 11.61
N ARG A 64 -5.92 4.04 10.78
CA ARG A 64 -6.40 2.68 11.07
C ARG A 64 -5.50 1.57 10.53
N LEU A 65 -4.43 1.92 9.81
CA LEU A 65 -3.45 0.94 9.33
C LEU A 65 -2.67 0.31 10.50
N ASN A 66 -2.17 -0.90 10.26
CA ASN A 66 -1.26 -1.57 11.17
C ASN A 66 0.16 -0.99 11.04
N TYR A 67 0.45 0.12 11.72
CA TYR A 67 1.78 0.74 11.71
C TYR A 67 2.86 -0.09 12.42
N ASP A 68 2.46 -1.12 13.18
CA ASP A 68 3.38 -2.07 13.80
C ASP A 68 3.71 -3.26 12.86
N ALA A 69 3.15 -3.28 11.65
CA ALA A 69 3.49 -4.26 10.63
C ALA A 69 5.00 -4.23 10.35
N ASN A 70 5.66 -5.35 10.63
CA ASN A 70 7.10 -5.51 10.42
C ASN A 70 7.30 -6.33 9.16
N GLY A 71 7.85 -5.72 8.11
CA GLY A 71 8.29 -6.51 6.96
C GLY A 71 9.52 -7.36 7.33
N PHE A 72 9.60 -8.54 6.73
CA PHE A 72 10.68 -9.54 6.87
C PHE A 72 12.13 -8.98 6.86
N PHE A 73 12.36 -7.79 6.27
CA PHE A 73 13.67 -7.13 6.19
C PHE A 73 13.88 -5.88 7.07
N PHE A 74 12.87 -5.39 7.79
CA PHE A 74 12.92 -4.05 8.40
C PHE A 74 13.17 -4.02 9.91
N GLY A 75 13.34 -5.19 10.53
CA GLY A 75 13.38 -5.30 11.99
C GLY A 75 12.03 -4.94 12.62
N SER A 76 11.93 -5.08 13.94
CA SER A 76 10.76 -4.58 14.64
C SER A 76 10.75 -3.05 14.59
N ASN A 77 9.61 -2.44 14.28
CA ASN A 77 9.35 -0.99 14.39
C ASN A 77 9.51 -0.46 15.84
N LYS A 78 9.97 -1.33 16.76
CA LYS A 78 10.25 -1.09 18.19
C LYS A 78 11.61 -0.46 18.49
N GLU A 79 12.53 -0.31 17.55
CA GLU A 79 13.80 0.40 17.81
C GLU A 79 13.81 1.81 17.21
N SER A 80 12.97 2.68 17.74
CA SER A 80 13.48 3.91 18.35
C SER A 80 12.35 4.55 19.15
N GLU A 81 12.68 5.23 20.25
CA GLU A 81 11.81 6.23 20.89
C GLU A 81 11.44 7.41 19.95
N ASN A 82 11.74 7.27 18.64
CA ASN A 82 11.44 8.14 17.51
C ASN A 82 10.65 7.43 16.38
N SER A 83 10.06 6.24 16.58
CA SER A 83 9.25 5.57 15.54
C SER A 83 8.01 6.37 15.11
N ASN A 84 7.56 7.30 15.95
CA ASN A 84 6.58 8.35 15.59
C ASN A 84 7.12 9.40 14.60
N SER A 85 8.39 9.35 14.20
CA SER A 85 9.02 10.39 13.37
C SER A 85 9.00 10.09 11.86
N TRP A 86 8.85 8.82 11.44
CA TRP A 86 8.89 8.43 10.02
C TRP A 86 7.60 8.80 9.30
N HIS A 87 6.44 8.59 9.94
CA HIS A 87 5.11 8.88 9.40
C HIS A 87 4.51 10.16 10.00
N ASN A 88 5.17 11.29 9.75
CA ASN A 88 4.61 12.59 10.14
C ASN A 88 3.41 12.99 9.25
N HIS A 89 2.68 14.04 9.63
CA HIS A 89 1.49 14.49 8.89
C HIS A 89 1.75 14.80 7.41
N SER A 90 2.97 15.25 7.06
CA SER A 90 3.34 15.54 5.66
C SER A 90 3.43 14.27 4.81
N TRP A 91 3.98 13.18 5.38
CA TRP A 91 4.05 11.90 4.69
C TRP A 91 2.67 11.31 4.43
N HIS A 92 1.80 11.29 5.44
CA HIS A 92 0.43 10.77 5.29
C HIS A 92 -0.32 11.49 4.17
N ASN A 93 -0.22 12.82 4.14
CA ASN A 93 -0.89 13.62 3.11
C ASN A 93 -0.30 13.38 1.71
N GLN A 94 1.01 13.10 1.59
CA GLN A 94 1.63 12.74 0.31
C GLN A 94 1.11 11.41 -0.21
N ILE A 95 1.05 10.37 0.63
CA ILE A 95 0.52 9.06 0.25
C ILE A 95 -0.96 9.15 -0.14
N ILE A 96 -1.77 9.83 0.67
CA ILE A 96 -3.18 10.07 0.34
C ILE A 96 -3.30 10.81 -0.99
N GLY A 97 -2.44 11.81 -1.23
CA GLY A 97 -2.41 12.54 -2.50
C GLY A 97 -2.07 11.67 -3.71
N ILE A 98 -1.20 10.67 -3.55
CA ILE A 98 -0.89 9.71 -4.63
C ILE A 98 -2.14 8.89 -4.97
N PHE A 99 -2.78 8.28 -3.97
CA PHE A 99 -3.97 7.46 -4.21
C PHE A 99 -5.16 8.28 -4.73
N GLN A 100 -5.36 9.50 -4.20
CA GLN A 100 -6.41 10.39 -4.70
C GLN A 100 -6.16 10.75 -6.16
N LYS A 101 -4.91 11.03 -6.54
CA LYS A 101 -4.56 11.32 -7.92
C LYS A 101 -4.85 10.12 -8.84
N ILE A 102 -4.54 8.90 -8.40
CA ILE A 102 -4.86 7.68 -9.16
C ILE A 102 -6.38 7.60 -9.38
N ILE A 103 -7.17 7.79 -8.33
CA ILE A 103 -8.65 7.78 -8.44
C ILE A 103 -9.14 8.86 -9.41
N ASP A 104 -8.62 10.09 -9.30
CA ASP A 104 -9.06 11.22 -10.13
C ASP A 104 -8.69 11.04 -11.63
N GLU A 105 -7.64 10.27 -11.93
CA GLU A 105 -7.16 9.98 -13.29
C GLU A 105 -7.71 8.67 -13.86
N SER A 106 -8.35 7.83 -13.04
CA SER A 106 -8.90 6.53 -13.46
C SER A 106 -10.35 6.65 -13.95
N ASP A 107 -10.71 5.81 -14.91
CA ASP A 107 -12.05 5.68 -15.47
C ASP A 107 -12.73 4.39 -14.92
N GLU A 108 -14.03 4.20 -15.20
CA GLU A 108 -14.74 2.96 -14.84
C GLU A 108 -14.14 1.70 -15.50
N ASP A 109 -13.43 1.87 -16.62
CA ASP A 109 -12.79 0.79 -17.38
C ASP A 109 -11.30 0.58 -17.01
N SER A 110 -10.75 1.34 -16.06
CA SER A 110 -9.34 1.24 -15.67
C SER A 110 -9.05 -0.05 -14.89
N GLU A 111 -8.17 -0.90 -15.42
CA GLU A 111 -7.69 -2.10 -14.74
C GLU A 111 -6.44 -1.79 -13.91
N LEU A 112 -6.65 -1.55 -12.61
CA LEU A 112 -5.60 -1.21 -11.67
C LEU A 112 -5.07 -2.43 -10.91
N PHE A 113 -3.75 -2.55 -10.80
CA PHE A 113 -3.11 -3.65 -10.08
C PHE A 113 -2.09 -3.15 -9.07
N TYR A 114 -2.15 -3.68 -7.87
CA TYR A 114 -1.05 -3.62 -6.91
C TYR A 114 -0.08 -4.78 -7.14
N ASP A 115 1.23 -4.51 -7.03
CA ASP A 115 2.29 -5.52 -6.95
C ASP A 115 3.42 -5.06 -6.01
N SER A 116 4.20 -6.00 -5.49
CA SER A 116 5.30 -5.72 -4.56
C SER A 116 6.48 -6.67 -4.74
N TRP A 117 7.68 -6.16 -4.50
CA TRP A 117 8.94 -6.91 -4.61
C TRP A 117 9.87 -6.58 -3.45
N TRP A 118 10.61 -7.59 -2.97
CA TRP A 118 11.45 -7.49 -1.77
C TRP A 118 12.93 -7.59 -2.08
#